data_AF-A0A9D5HUZ2-F1
#
_entry.id   AF-A0A9D5HUZ2-F1
#
_cell.length_a   1.000
_cell.length_b   1.000
_cell.length_c   1.000
_cell.angle_alpha   90.00
_cell.angle_beta   90.00
_cell.angle_gamma   90.00
#
_symmetry.space_group_name_H-M   'P 1'
#
loop_
_entity.id
_entity.type
_entity.pdbx_description
1 polymer ?
#
loop_
_entity_poly.entity_id
_entity_poly.type
_entity_poly.pdbx_seq_one_letter_code
_entity_poly.pdbx_strand_id
1 'polypeptide(L)'
;MDFEDIPFEEILKKERLASALERKKVNLDSRNINSPNKASSEADKNNSESSKRLKKYGRILSKNSPMEVSSRRQVLPEKLENERNYIRNKYNDSKRYDPRFNDSCGKLNTDLFHKSYTFLEDIRQEEFDQIKNTLDLHKTMTKSKELGTWNKVKKLSKFKNSDVMHLTDDQIDNLKLKYQKLVSEKNHRKNLFLKQQTISQHRKQEQAKIESGKKPFFLKQKDINISIQDNKYKQLNKKQRSKLEQKINRKHDSKFKPPKSLRNI
;
A
#
# COMPACT_ATOMS: atom_id res chain seq x y z
N MET A 1 2.85 23.04 36.41
CA MET A 1 3.54 23.38 35.15
C MET A 1 2.43 23.58 34.16
N ASP A 2 1.98 24.82 34.08
CA ASP A 2 0.80 25.21 33.31
C ASP A 2 1.18 25.17 31.83
N PHE A 3 0.32 24.56 31.01
CA PHE A 3 0.61 24.22 29.62
C PHE A 3 0.54 25.42 28.66
N GLU A 4 0.31 26.63 29.16
CA GLU A 4 -0.05 27.80 28.35
C GLU A 4 1.16 28.63 27.89
N ASP A 5 2.36 28.42 28.44
CA ASP A 5 3.55 29.23 28.12
C ASP A 5 4.60 28.53 27.23
N ILE A 6 4.25 27.42 26.57
CA ILE A 6 5.20 26.75 25.68
C ILE A 6 5.23 27.48 24.33
N PRO A 7 6.36 28.09 23.92
CA PRO A 7 6.45 28.75 22.62
C PRO A 7 6.22 27.74 21.50
N PHE A 8 5.44 28.12 20.49
CA PHE A 8 5.00 27.26 19.38
C PHE A 8 6.14 26.48 18.69
N GLU A 9 7.34 27.07 18.63
CA GLU A 9 8.53 26.42 18.08
C GLU A 9 9.00 25.20 18.89
N GLU A 10 8.81 25.19 20.20
CA GLU A 10 9.12 24.02 21.04
C GLU A 10 8.13 22.88 20.83
N ILE A 11 6.87 23.19 20.56
CA ILE A 11 5.84 22.19 20.23
C ILE A 11 6.22 21.48 18.92
N LEU A 12 6.59 22.24 17.89
CA LEU A 12 7.04 21.68 16.61
C LEU A 12 8.33 20.85 16.73
N LYS A 13 9.27 21.24 17.60
CA LYS A 13 10.47 20.44 17.89
C LYS A 13 10.13 19.14 18.60
N LYS A 14 9.21 19.15 19.57
CA LYS A 14 8.75 17.96 20.29
C LYS A 14 8.01 16.98 19.36
N GLU A 15 7.18 17.47 18.44
CA GLU A 15 6.52 16.62 17.43
C GLU A 15 7.50 15.95 16.46
N ARG A 16 8.52 16.68 16.01
CA ARG A 16 9.57 16.12 15.14
C ARG A 16 10.40 15.05 15.84
N LEU A 17 10.68 15.21 17.13
CA LEU A 17 11.40 14.22 17.93
C LEU A 17 10.54 12.98 18.22
N ALA A 18 9.25 13.16 18.54
CA ALA A 18 8.31 12.07 18.76
C ALA A 18 8.14 11.20 17.49
N SER A 19 7.94 11.84 16.34
CA SER A 19 7.82 11.14 15.06
C SER A 19 9.12 10.42 14.63
N ALA A 20 10.29 10.93 15.01
CA ALA A 20 11.56 10.25 14.78
C ALA A 20 11.74 9.00 15.67
N LEU A 21 11.23 9.03 16.91
CA LEU A 21 11.27 7.89 17.85
C LEU A 21 10.31 6.77 17.43
N GLU A 22 9.12 7.10 16.94
CA GLU A 22 8.18 6.11 16.39
C GLU A 22 8.76 5.39 15.17
N ARG A 23 9.42 6.13 14.26
CA ARG A 23 10.11 5.55 13.10
C ARG A 23 11.26 4.63 13.49
N LYS A 24 11.91 4.85 14.64
CA LYS A 24 12.95 3.94 15.16
C LYS A 24 12.34 2.67 15.77
N LYS A 25 11.22 2.73 16.49
CA LYS A 25 10.54 1.54 17.04
C LYS A 25 10.07 0.58 15.94
N VAL A 26 9.43 1.09 14.88
CA VAL A 26 8.94 0.27 13.76
C VAL A 26 10.06 -0.45 12.99
N ASN A 27 11.30 0.07 13.05
CA ASN A 27 12.46 -0.51 12.36
C ASN A 27 13.21 -1.58 13.17
N LEU A 28 13.01 -1.65 14.50
CA LEU A 28 13.59 -2.69 15.35
C LEU A 28 12.76 -3.98 15.34
N ASP A 29 11.43 -3.87 15.22
CA ASP A 29 10.53 -5.03 15.22
C ASP A 29 10.53 -5.82 13.89
N SER A 30 11.15 -5.29 12.83
CA SER A 30 11.19 -5.92 11.50
C SER A 30 12.52 -6.59 11.13
N ARG A 31 13.49 -6.66 12.05
CA ARG A 31 14.80 -7.31 11.83
C ARG A 31 15.12 -8.38 12.87
N ASN A 32 14.25 -9.37 13.05
CA ASN A 32 14.70 -10.61 13.68
C ASN A 32 13.84 -11.83 13.33
N ILE A 33 13.79 -12.18 12.03
CA ILE A 33 13.29 -13.48 11.57
C ILE A 33 14.25 -13.94 10.47
N ASN A 34 15.27 -14.70 10.87
CA ASN A 34 15.91 -15.79 10.10
C ASN A 34 17.28 -16.13 10.71
N SER A 35 17.29 -17.03 11.69
CA SER A 35 18.48 -17.82 12.04
C SER A 35 18.02 -19.17 12.61
N PRO A 36 18.14 -20.28 11.86
CA PRO A 36 17.81 -21.60 12.36
C PRO A 36 19.09 -22.21 12.96
N ASN A 37 19.21 -22.22 14.29
CA ASN A 37 20.01 -23.16 15.10
C ASN A 37 20.12 -22.68 16.56
N LYS A 38 19.08 -22.91 17.39
CA LYS A 38 19.22 -22.84 18.86
C LYS A 38 18.03 -23.47 19.63
N ALA A 39 17.75 -24.75 19.43
CA ALA A 39 16.58 -25.40 20.03
C ALA A 39 16.86 -26.18 21.35
N SER A 40 18.02 -26.02 22.00
CA SER A 40 18.36 -26.84 23.18
C SER A 40 18.76 -26.09 24.47
N SER A 41 18.61 -24.77 24.55
CA SER A 41 19.01 -23.99 25.76
C SER A 41 17.89 -23.17 26.42
N GLU A 42 16.63 -23.38 26.04
CA GLU A 42 15.48 -22.54 26.49
C GLU A 42 14.58 -23.20 27.53
N ALA A 43 14.70 -24.51 27.76
CA ALA A 43 13.88 -25.21 28.76
C ALA A 43 14.22 -24.83 30.20
N ASP A 44 15.51 -24.58 30.52
CA ASP A 44 15.93 -24.34 31.90
C ASP A 44 15.72 -22.89 32.38
N LYS A 45 15.63 -21.92 31.47
CA LYS A 45 15.40 -20.50 31.84
C LYS A 45 13.94 -20.25 32.23
N ASN A 46 13.01 -20.92 31.57
CA ASN A 46 11.57 -20.72 31.76
C ASN A 46 11.06 -21.19 33.14
N ASN A 47 11.77 -22.12 33.80
CA ASN A 47 11.39 -22.60 35.13
C ASN A 47 11.80 -21.61 36.25
N SER A 48 12.81 -20.79 36.00
CA SER A 48 13.26 -19.74 36.93
C SER A 48 12.38 -18.47 36.86
N GLU A 49 11.78 -18.20 35.70
CA GLU A 49 10.94 -17.01 35.47
C GLU A 49 9.52 -17.19 36.03
N SER A 50 8.95 -18.40 35.89
CA SER A 50 7.63 -18.77 36.43
C SER A 50 7.61 -18.74 37.96
N SER A 51 8.67 -19.24 38.60
CA SER A 51 8.86 -19.23 40.05
C SER A 51 9.09 -17.82 40.62
N LYS A 52 9.66 -16.89 39.85
CA LYS A 52 9.78 -15.47 40.22
C LYS A 52 8.45 -14.72 40.08
N ARG A 53 7.63 -15.02 39.07
CA ARG A 53 6.31 -14.39 38.87
C ARG A 53 5.30 -14.76 39.96
N LEU A 54 5.34 -15.99 40.47
CA LEU A 54 4.47 -16.45 41.56
C LEU A 54 4.76 -15.79 42.92
N LYS A 55 5.98 -15.28 43.14
CA LYS A 55 6.32 -14.53 44.36
C LYS A 55 5.75 -13.11 44.39
N LYS A 56 5.39 -12.53 43.23
CA LYS A 56 4.93 -11.13 43.10
C LYS A 56 3.45 -10.94 43.45
N TYR A 57 2.65 -12.00 43.35
CA TYR A 57 1.22 -11.99 43.71
C TYR A 57 1.06 -12.89 44.93
N GLY A 58 1.49 -12.38 46.09
CA GLY A 58 1.68 -13.17 47.31
C GLY A 58 0.54 -14.14 47.58
N ARG A 59 0.90 -15.43 47.69
CA ARG A 59 0.19 -16.50 48.43
C ARG A 59 0.75 -17.90 48.12
N ILE A 60 2.05 -18.13 48.29
CA ILE A 60 2.57 -19.48 48.61
C ILE A 60 3.83 -19.28 49.46
N LEU A 61 3.72 -19.33 50.80
CA LEU A 61 4.90 -19.32 51.67
C LEU A 61 5.58 -20.70 51.73
N SER A 62 4.82 -21.79 51.55
CA SER A 62 5.37 -23.15 51.40
C SER A 62 4.41 -24.05 50.60
N LYS A 63 4.95 -25.12 49.98
CA LYS A 63 4.16 -26.09 49.20
C LYS A 63 3.13 -26.88 50.04
N ASN A 64 3.25 -26.84 51.36
CA ASN A 64 2.43 -27.61 52.29
C ASN A 64 1.49 -26.73 53.12
N SER A 65 1.38 -25.44 52.80
CA SER A 65 0.43 -24.55 53.49
C SER A 65 -0.97 -24.66 52.86
N PRO A 66 -2.04 -24.74 53.67
CA PRO A 66 -3.41 -24.79 53.16
C PRO A 66 -3.77 -23.50 52.42
N MET A 67 -4.44 -23.62 51.28
CA MET A 67 -4.82 -22.50 50.42
C MET A 67 -6.28 -22.13 50.64
N GLU A 68 -6.54 -20.89 51.07
CA GLU A 68 -7.90 -20.36 51.15
C GLU A 68 -8.47 -20.13 49.74
N VAL A 69 -9.56 -20.82 49.42
CA VAL A 69 -10.27 -20.66 48.14
C VAL A 69 -11.45 -19.70 48.35
N SER A 70 -11.40 -18.52 47.70
CA SER A 70 -12.53 -17.58 47.73
C SER A 70 -13.66 -18.05 46.80
N SER A 71 -14.91 -17.93 47.24
CA SER A 71 -16.11 -18.25 46.45
C SER A 71 -16.49 -17.17 45.43
N ARG A 72 -15.78 -16.03 45.40
CA ARG A 72 -16.07 -14.92 44.48
C ARG A 72 -15.45 -15.18 43.10
N ARG A 73 -16.28 -15.33 42.06
CA ARG A 73 -15.82 -15.32 40.67
C ARG A 73 -15.20 -13.96 40.34
N GLN A 74 -13.96 -13.96 39.86
CA GLN A 74 -13.33 -12.74 39.36
C GLN A 74 -14.08 -12.27 38.11
N VAL A 75 -14.67 -11.07 38.18
CA VAL A 75 -15.19 -10.36 37.01
C VAL A 75 -13.98 -9.93 36.17
N LEU A 76 -13.86 -10.44 34.95
CA LEU A 76 -12.78 -10.05 34.06
C LEU A 76 -13.03 -8.63 33.54
N PRO A 77 -11.98 -7.82 33.31
CA PRO A 77 -12.11 -6.56 32.60
C PRO A 77 -12.77 -6.78 31.23
N GLU A 78 -13.75 -5.94 30.88
CA GLU A 78 -14.57 -5.99 29.64
C GLU A 78 -13.75 -6.21 28.35
N LYS A 79 -12.50 -5.70 28.31
CA LYS A 79 -11.56 -5.91 27.20
C LYS A 79 -11.25 -7.39 26.94
N LEU A 80 -11.13 -8.22 27.98
CA LEU A 80 -10.86 -9.65 27.85
C LEU A 80 -12.11 -10.47 27.49
N GLU A 81 -13.30 -9.99 27.84
CA GLU A 81 -14.56 -10.59 27.39
C GLU A 81 -14.77 -10.39 25.89
N ASN A 82 -14.47 -9.18 25.39
CA ASN A 82 -14.51 -8.89 23.95
C ASN A 82 -13.49 -9.73 23.17
N GLU A 83 -12.28 -9.95 23.69
CA GLU A 83 -11.29 -10.84 23.08
C GLU A 83 -11.75 -12.30 23.09
N ARG A 84 -12.36 -12.78 24.18
CA ARG A 84 -12.91 -14.14 24.24
C ARG A 84 -14.10 -14.34 23.31
N ASN A 85 -14.98 -13.36 23.20
CA ASN A 85 -16.13 -13.38 22.29
C ASN A 85 -15.66 -13.32 20.83
N TYR A 86 -14.62 -12.53 20.53
CA TYR A 86 -13.97 -12.50 19.22
C TYR A 86 -13.35 -13.85 18.85
N ILE A 87 -12.63 -14.49 19.78
CA ILE A 87 -12.05 -15.82 19.56
C ILE A 87 -13.15 -16.88 19.37
N ARG A 88 -14.24 -16.83 20.16
CA ARG A 88 -15.37 -17.77 20.05
C ARG A 88 -16.11 -17.62 18.73
N ASN A 89 -16.34 -16.40 18.26
CA ASN A 89 -17.04 -16.14 17.00
C ASN A 89 -16.16 -16.43 15.77
N LYS A 90 -14.83 -16.25 15.88
CA LYS A 90 -13.87 -16.56 14.81
C LYS A 90 -13.92 -18.03 14.35
N TYR A 91 -14.27 -18.97 15.23
CA TYR A 91 -14.41 -20.38 14.87
C TYR A 91 -15.82 -20.74 14.36
N ASN A 92 -16.86 -19.98 14.73
CA ASN A 92 -18.23 -20.15 14.20
C ASN A 92 -18.42 -19.52 12.82
N ASP A 93 -17.54 -18.60 12.39
CA ASP A 93 -17.45 -18.12 11.00
C ASP A 93 -16.81 -19.14 10.05
N SER A 94 -16.50 -20.35 10.52
CA SER A 94 -16.18 -21.47 9.64
C SER A 94 -17.44 -21.90 8.86
N LYS A 95 -17.64 -21.21 7.73
CA LYS A 95 -18.29 -21.69 6.50
C LYS A 95 -19.76 -21.35 6.29
N ARG A 96 -20.08 -20.05 6.27
CA ARG A 96 -20.95 -19.49 5.22
C ARG A 96 -20.08 -18.94 4.08
N TYR A 97 -19.21 -19.78 3.51
CA TYR A 97 -18.44 -19.38 2.33
C TYR A 97 -19.35 -19.53 1.12
N ASP A 98 -19.54 -18.44 0.40
CA ASP A 98 -20.15 -18.50 -0.92
C ASP A 98 -19.32 -19.47 -1.79
N PRO A 99 -19.93 -20.56 -2.29
CA PRO A 99 -19.21 -21.63 -2.98
C PRO A 99 -18.48 -21.10 -4.22
N ARG A 100 -18.93 -19.98 -4.82
CA ARG A 100 -18.25 -19.34 -5.96
C ARG A 100 -16.82 -18.91 -5.64
N PHE A 101 -16.51 -18.66 -4.37
CA PHE A 101 -15.20 -18.23 -3.91
C PHE A 101 -14.44 -19.32 -3.16
N ASN A 102 -14.90 -20.57 -3.23
CA ASN A 102 -14.15 -21.69 -2.70
C ASN A 102 -12.96 -21.98 -3.63
N ASP A 103 -11.77 -22.22 -3.06
CA ASP A 103 -10.55 -22.56 -3.81
C ASP A 103 -10.74 -23.82 -4.70
N SER A 104 -11.73 -24.65 -4.37
CA SER A 104 -12.14 -25.83 -5.13
C SER A 104 -12.80 -25.51 -6.48
N CYS A 105 -13.34 -24.30 -6.67
CA CYS A 105 -14.01 -23.90 -7.92
C CYS A 105 -13.04 -23.58 -9.08
N GLY A 106 -11.74 -23.74 -8.87
CA GLY A 106 -10.72 -23.55 -9.90
C GLY A 106 -10.19 -22.12 -9.99
N LYS A 107 -9.28 -21.91 -10.94
CA LYS A 107 -8.61 -20.61 -11.13
C LYS A 107 -9.44 -19.73 -12.06
N LEU A 108 -9.56 -18.44 -11.72
CA LEU A 108 -10.20 -17.45 -12.58
C LEU A 108 -9.54 -17.41 -13.97
N ASN A 109 -10.32 -17.67 -15.02
CA ASN A 109 -9.90 -17.41 -16.39
C ASN A 109 -9.97 -15.90 -16.65
N THR A 110 -8.84 -15.23 -16.47
CA THR A 110 -8.71 -13.78 -16.64
C THR A 110 -9.11 -13.32 -18.03
N ASP A 111 -8.76 -14.08 -19.06
CA ASP A 111 -9.00 -13.71 -20.45
C ASP A 111 -10.49 -13.77 -20.79
N LEU A 112 -11.18 -14.84 -20.35
CA LEU A 112 -12.62 -14.96 -20.52
C LEU A 112 -13.35 -13.88 -19.72
N PHE A 113 -12.95 -13.65 -18.46
CA PHE A 113 -13.52 -12.60 -17.63
C PHE A 113 -13.39 -11.21 -18.28
N HIS A 114 -12.20 -10.88 -18.79
CA HIS A 114 -11.98 -9.61 -19.47
C HIS A 114 -12.85 -9.45 -20.72
N LYS A 115 -13.09 -10.52 -21.48
CA LYS A 115 -13.97 -10.51 -22.66
C LYS A 115 -15.45 -10.36 -22.29
N SER A 116 -15.92 -11.12 -21.30
CA SER A 116 -17.32 -11.09 -20.87
C SER A 116 -17.72 -9.78 -20.18
N TYR A 117 -16.76 -9.10 -19.54
CA TYR A 117 -17.00 -7.86 -18.80
C TYR A 117 -16.25 -6.66 -19.38
N THR A 118 -16.07 -6.62 -20.70
CA THR A 118 -15.44 -5.49 -21.42
C THR A 118 -16.15 -4.16 -21.15
N PHE A 119 -17.48 -4.17 -21.12
CA PHE A 119 -18.31 -2.99 -20.87
C PHE A 119 -17.99 -2.28 -19.53
N LEU A 120 -17.47 -3.00 -18.53
CA LEU A 120 -17.03 -2.38 -17.28
C LEU A 120 -15.78 -1.50 -17.46
N GLU A 121 -14.95 -1.76 -18.48
CA GLU A 121 -13.88 -0.83 -18.85
C GLU A 121 -14.47 0.41 -19.52
N ASP A 122 -15.47 0.27 -20.39
CA ASP A 122 -16.10 1.40 -21.07
C ASP A 122 -16.76 2.35 -20.07
N ILE A 123 -17.58 1.83 -19.14
CA ILE A 123 -18.19 2.63 -18.05
C ILE A 123 -17.11 3.35 -17.23
N ARG A 124 -16.01 2.66 -16.90
CA ARG A 124 -14.91 3.29 -16.15
C ARG A 124 -14.18 4.37 -16.94
N GLN A 125 -14.04 4.21 -18.27
CA GLN A 125 -13.46 5.25 -19.12
C GLN A 125 -14.40 6.45 -19.21
N GLU A 126 -15.70 6.23 -19.34
CA GLU A 126 -16.70 7.29 -19.34
C GLU A 126 -16.68 8.08 -18.02
N GLU A 127 -16.68 7.40 -16.86
CA GLU A 127 -16.55 8.04 -15.55
C GLU A 127 -15.24 8.85 -15.44
N PHE A 128 -14.13 8.28 -15.93
CA PHE A 128 -12.83 8.93 -15.92
C PHE A 128 -12.84 10.22 -16.75
N ASP A 129 -13.41 10.16 -17.97
CA ASP A 129 -13.47 11.29 -18.87
C ASP A 129 -14.44 12.37 -18.38
N GLN A 130 -15.57 11.99 -17.78
CA GLN A 130 -16.49 12.94 -17.14
C GLN A 130 -15.78 13.73 -16.04
N ILE A 131 -15.10 13.06 -15.11
CA ILE A 131 -14.38 13.72 -14.01
C ILE A 131 -13.23 14.57 -14.55
N LYS A 132 -12.51 14.09 -15.57
CA LYS A 132 -11.44 14.85 -16.19
C LYS A 132 -11.97 16.14 -16.83
N ASN A 133 -13.07 16.03 -17.57
CA ASN A 133 -13.70 17.16 -18.24
C ASN A 133 -14.21 18.20 -17.24
N THR A 134 -14.85 17.79 -16.14
CA THR A 134 -15.31 18.71 -15.10
C THR A 134 -14.15 19.43 -14.44
N LEU A 135 -13.06 18.73 -14.12
CA LEU A 135 -11.84 19.33 -13.56
C LEU A 135 -11.14 20.28 -14.54
N ASP A 136 -11.11 19.95 -15.83
CA ASP A 136 -10.48 20.80 -16.84
C ASP A 136 -11.33 22.05 -17.13
N LEU A 137 -12.65 21.92 -17.18
CA LEU A 137 -13.58 23.06 -17.21
C LEU A 137 -13.38 23.96 -15.98
N HIS A 138 -13.31 23.39 -14.78
CA HIS A 138 -13.05 24.14 -13.56
C HIS A 138 -11.72 24.91 -13.64
N LYS A 139 -10.62 24.28 -14.07
CA LYS A 139 -9.33 24.96 -14.27
C LYS A 139 -9.40 26.09 -15.29
N THR A 140 -10.15 25.92 -16.37
CA THR A 140 -10.31 26.98 -17.38
C THR A 140 -11.16 28.14 -16.86
N MET A 141 -12.19 27.84 -16.06
CA MET A 141 -12.99 28.83 -15.34
C MET A 141 -12.12 29.65 -14.39
N THR A 142 -11.34 29.02 -13.50
CA THR A 142 -10.50 29.75 -12.54
C THR A 142 -9.50 30.67 -13.25
N LYS A 143 -8.78 30.15 -14.25
CA LYS A 143 -7.82 30.94 -15.07
C LYS A 143 -8.49 32.10 -15.80
N SER A 144 -9.68 31.90 -16.36
CA SER A 144 -10.38 32.96 -17.10
C SER A 144 -10.98 34.04 -16.19
N LYS A 145 -11.33 33.69 -14.94
CA LYS A 145 -11.68 34.67 -13.90
C LYS A 145 -10.47 35.52 -13.52
N GLU A 146 -9.31 34.90 -13.28
CA GLU A 146 -8.04 35.59 -13.00
C GLU A 146 -7.67 36.56 -14.13
N LEU A 147 -7.93 36.18 -15.39
CA LEU A 147 -7.64 36.98 -16.58
C LEU A 147 -8.76 37.98 -16.96
N GLY A 148 -9.88 38.05 -16.23
CA GLY A 148 -11.00 38.95 -16.55
C GLY A 148 -11.79 38.60 -17.83
N THR A 149 -11.52 37.45 -18.47
CA THR A 149 -12.17 37.03 -19.74
C THR A 149 -13.38 36.11 -19.53
N TRP A 150 -13.78 35.91 -18.27
CA TRP A 150 -14.84 34.98 -17.86
C TRP A 150 -16.17 35.17 -18.61
N ASN A 151 -16.59 36.41 -18.84
CA ASN A 151 -17.86 36.71 -19.53
C ASN A 151 -17.91 36.18 -20.98
N LYS A 152 -16.76 36.05 -21.64
CA LYS A 152 -16.65 35.46 -22.98
C LYS A 152 -16.67 33.93 -22.89
N VAL A 153 -15.92 33.36 -21.95
CA VAL A 153 -15.78 31.91 -21.77
C VAL A 153 -17.09 31.26 -21.30
N LYS A 154 -17.81 31.91 -20.38
CA LYS A 154 -19.10 31.43 -19.84
C LYS A 154 -20.17 31.22 -20.92
N LYS A 155 -20.11 31.98 -22.03
CA LYS A 155 -21.09 31.87 -23.13
C LYS A 155 -20.91 30.63 -24.01
N LEU A 156 -19.77 29.93 -23.91
CA LEU A 156 -19.52 28.70 -24.68
C LEU A 156 -20.46 27.57 -24.24
N SER A 157 -20.93 26.77 -25.19
CA SER A 157 -21.84 25.63 -24.95
C SER A 157 -21.30 24.64 -23.91
N LYS A 158 -19.98 24.43 -23.91
CA LYS A 158 -19.27 23.56 -22.96
C LYS A 158 -19.50 23.94 -21.49
N PHE A 159 -19.68 25.22 -21.20
CA PHE A 159 -19.93 25.72 -19.85
C PHE A 159 -21.41 25.85 -19.54
N LYS A 160 -22.24 26.19 -20.54
CA LYS A 160 -23.69 26.31 -20.38
C LYS A 160 -24.35 25.01 -19.95
N ASN A 161 -23.86 23.88 -20.47
CA ASN A 161 -24.44 22.56 -20.21
C ASN A 161 -23.75 21.84 -19.03
N SER A 162 -22.90 22.53 -18.26
CA SER A 162 -22.09 21.91 -17.20
C SER A 162 -22.40 22.51 -15.84
N ASP A 163 -22.48 21.66 -14.82
CA ASP A 163 -22.77 22.08 -13.44
C ASP A 163 -21.56 22.68 -12.70
N VAL A 164 -20.43 22.86 -13.40
CA VAL A 164 -19.15 23.33 -12.82
C VAL A 164 -19.28 24.66 -12.07
N MET A 165 -20.27 25.49 -12.40
CA MET A 165 -20.53 26.76 -11.71
C MET A 165 -21.10 26.61 -10.30
N HIS A 166 -21.76 25.49 -10.03
CA HIS A 166 -22.48 25.23 -8.79
C HIS A 166 -21.73 24.28 -7.86
N LEU A 167 -20.56 23.80 -8.29
CA LEU A 167 -19.73 22.93 -7.45
C LEU A 167 -19.05 23.75 -6.35
N THR A 168 -19.11 23.23 -5.12
CA THR A 168 -18.34 23.76 -4.00
C THR A 168 -16.86 23.35 -4.12
N ASP A 169 -15.97 24.09 -3.47
CA ASP A 169 -14.54 23.76 -3.47
C ASP A 169 -14.28 22.35 -2.90
N ASP A 170 -15.02 21.94 -1.86
CA ASP A 170 -14.97 20.58 -1.30
C ASP A 170 -15.36 19.51 -2.33
N GLN A 171 -16.38 19.78 -3.16
CA GLN A 171 -16.78 18.86 -4.23
C GLN A 171 -15.70 18.76 -5.31
N ILE A 172 -15.05 19.89 -5.64
CA ILE A 172 -13.92 19.92 -6.58
C ILE A 172 -12.74 19.12 -6.04
N ASP A 173 -12.42 19.25 -4.76
CA ASP A 173 -11.33 18.50 -4.13
C ASP A 173 -11.63 17.00 -4.04
N ASN A 174 -12.88 16.63 -3.75
CA ASN A 174 -13.33 15.25 -3.84
C ASN A 174 -13.21 14.70 -5.27
N LEU A 175 -13.52 15.49 -6.30
CA LEU A 175 -13.33 15.10 -7.70
C LEU A 175 -11.84 14.93 -8.05
N LYS A 176 -10.95 15.81 -7.56
CA LYS A 176 -9.49 15.66 -7.73
C LYS A 176 -9.00 14.37 -7.08
N LEU A 177 -9.46 14.06 -5.86
CA LEU A 177 -9.10 12.84 -5.16
C LEU A 177 -9.60 11.59 -5.91
N LYS A 178 -10.86 11.61 -6.36
CA LYS A 178 -11.45 10.53 -7.16
C LYS A 178 -10.67 10.33 -8.47
N TYR A 179 -10.33 11.42 -9.17
CA TYR A 179 -9.51 11.38 -10.38
C TYR A 179 -8.14 10.73 -10.12
N GLN A 180 -7.45 11.14 -9.06
CA GLN A 180 -6.15 10.57 -8.70
C GLN A 180 -6.25 9.06 -8.40
N LYS A 181 -7.30 8.63 -7.68
CA LYS A 181 -7.58 7.22 -7.42
C LYS A 181 -7.82 6.43 -8.71
N LEU A 182 -8.61 6.97 -9.64
CA LEU A 182 -8.84 6.31 -10.93
C LEU A 182 -7.56 6.22 -11.77
N VAL A 183 -6.72 7.26 -11.76
CA VAL A 183 -5.41 7.22 -12.45
C VAL A 183 -4.51 6.13 -11.86
N SER A 184 -4.41 6.04 -10.54
CA SER A 184 -3.55 5.04 -9.88
C SER A 184 -4.06 3.63 -10.14
N GLU A 185 -5.37 3.41 -10.08
CA GLU A 185 -6.01 2.13 -10.38
C GLU A 185 -5.80 1.71 -11.84
N LYS A 186 -6.02 2.63 -12.80
CA LYS A 186 -5.76 2.38 -14.23
C LYS A 186 -4.31 1.97 -14.47
N ASN A 187 -3.36 2.65 -13.83
CA ASN A 187 -1.94 2.30 -13.94
C ASN A 187 -1.64 0.94 -13.29
N HIS A 188 -2.25 0.63 -12.15
CA HIS A 188 -2.09 -0.66 -11.48
C HIS A 188 -2.59 -1.81 -12.37
N ARG A 189 -3.79 -1.71 -12.93
CA ARG A 189 -4.36 -2.70 -13.85
C ARG A 189 -3.48 -2.91 -15.08
N LYS A 190 -2.99 -1.82 -15.70
CA LYS A 190 -2.03 -1.89 -16.82
C LYS A 190 -0.74 -2.63 -16.45
N ASN A 191 -0.20 -2.38 -15.25
CA ASN A 191 1.00 -3.07 -14.77
C ASN A 191 0.76 -4.57 -14.55
N LEU A 192 -0.40 -4.95 -13.98
CA LEU A 192 -0.78 -6.35 -13.81
C LEU A 192 -0.91 -7.06 -15.16
N PHE A 193 -1.61 -6.44 -16.10
CA PHE A 193 -1.77 -6.96 -17.46
C PHE A 193 -0.42 -7.17 -18.14
N LEU A 194 0.45 -6.15 -18.11
CA LEU A 194 1.79 -6.24 -18.72
C LEU A 194 2.64 -7.35 -18.08
N LYS A 195 2.54 -7.54 -16.76
CA LYS A 195 3.20 -8.64 -16.06
C LYS A 195 2.69 -9.99 -16.54
N GLN A 196 1.37 -10.18 -16.60
CA GLN A 196 0.77 -11.43 -17.09
C GLN A 196 1.14 -11.71 -18.54
N GLN A 197 1.09 -10.69 -19.40
CA GLN A 197 1.46 -10.81 -20.81
C GLN A 197 2.93 -11.22 -20.97
N THR A 198 3.85 -10.60 -20.21
CA THR A 198 5.29 -10.92 -20.24
C THR A 198 5.53 -12.38 -19.81
N ILE A 199 4.87 -12.83 -18.74
CA ILE A 199 4.97 -14.21 -18.26
C ILE A 199 4.39 -15.19 -19.29
N SER A 200 3.24 -14.87 -19.87
CA SER A 200 2.58 -15.70 -20.89
C SER A 200 3.45 -15.85 -22.14
N GLN A 201 4.01 -14.74 -22.65
CA GLN A 201 4.93 -14.76 -23.78
C GLN A 201 6.16 -15.61 -23.50
N HIS A 202 6.77 -15.47 -22.31
CA HIS A 202 7.91 -16.29 -21.93
C HIS A 202 7.55 -17.77 -21.85
N ARG A 203 6.42 -18.13 -21.23
CA ARG A 203 5.96 -19.52 -21.14
C ARG A 203 5.78 -20.15 -22.53
N LYS A 204 5.21 -19.40 -23.48
CA LYS A 204 5.07 -19.86 -24.88
C LYS A 204 6.43 -20.11 -25.54
N GLN A 205 7.39 -19.20 -25.35
CA GLN A 205 8.75 -19.36 -25.88
C GLN A 205 9.47 -20.56 -25.26
N GLU A 206 9.33 -20.77 -23.95
CA GLU A 206 9.92 -21.91 -23.26
C GLU A 206 9.30 -23.22 -23.69
N GLN A 207 7.98 -23.26 -23.88
CA GLN A 207 7.30 -24.45 -24.38
C GLN A 207 7.86 -24.88 -25.75
N ALA A 208 8.06 -23.94 -26.68
CA ALA A 208 8.70 -24.22 -27.97
C ALA A 208 10.14 -24.74 -27.83
N LYS A 209 10.91 -24.24 -26.84
CA LYS A 209 12.26 -24.75 -26.56
C LYS A 209 12.23 -26.15 -25.97
N ILE A 210 11.26 -26.45 -25.10
CA ILE A 210 11.08 -27.78 -24.52
C ILE A 210 10.70 -28.79 -25.60
N GLU A 211 9.82 -28.42 -26.52
CA GLU A 211 9.47 -29.22 -27.70
C GLU A 211 10.71 -29.51 -28.56
N SER A 212 11.67 -28.58 -28.64
CA SER A 212 12.98 -28.81 -29.27
C SER A 212 13.97 -29.65 -28.44
N GLY A 213 13.55 -30.17 -27.29
CA GLY A 213 14.36 -31.02 -26.39
C GLY A 213 15.21 -30.27 -25.36
N LYS A 214 15.07 -28.94 -25.21
CA LYS A 214 15.80 -28.18 -24.19
C LYS A 214 15.14 -28.32 -22.82
N LYS A 215 15.94 -28.19 -21.76
CA LYS A 215 15.42 -28.22 -20.37
C LYS A 215 14.55 -26.98 -20.09
N PRO A 216 13.45 -27.12 -19.33
CA PRO A 216 12.56 -26.01 -18.99
C PRO A 216 13.30 -24.96 -18.17
N PHE A 217 13.19 -23.68 -18.57
CA PHE A 217 13.76 -22.56 -17.82
C PHE A 217 12.65 -21.64 -17.29
N PHE A 218 12.73 -21.27 -16.00
CA PHE A 218 11.77 -20.38 -15.36
C PHE A 218 12.45 -19.06 -15.01
N LEU A 219 11.90 -17.94 -15.49
CA LEU A 219 12.43 -16.62 -15.16
C LEU A 219 12.35 -16.35 -13.67
N LYS A 220 13.42 -15.76 -13.13
CA LYS A 220 13.41 -15.20 -11.79
C LYS A 220 12.56 -13.92 -11.78
N GLN A 221 12.03 -13.55 -10.61
CA GLN A 221 11.23 -12.33 -10.46
C GLN A 221 11.98 -11.06 -10.90
N LYS A 222 13.31 -11.04 -10.72
CA LYS A 222 14.18 -9.94 -11.19
C LYS A 222 14.13 -9.81 -12.71
N ASP A 223 14.29 -10.91 -13.43
CA ASP A 223 14.32 -10.94 -14.90
C ASP A 223 12.96 -10.57 -15.49
N ILE A 224 11.86 -11.01 -14.85
CA ILE A 224 10.50 -10.58 -15.19
C ILE A 224 10.37 -9.05 -15.06
N ASN A 225 10.87 -8.48 -13.95
CA ASN A 225 10.78 -7.04 -13.74
C ASN A 225 11.62 -6.25 -14.76
N ILE A 226 12.80 -6.76 -15.15
CA ILE A 226 13.64 -6.17 -16.19
C ILE A 226 12.91 -6.19 -17.53
N SER A 227 12.37 -7.33 -17.93
CA SER A 227 11.60 -7.45 -19.19
C SER A 227 10.38 -6.51 -19.22
N ILE A 228 9.67 -6.35 -18.09
CA ILE A 228 8.57 -5.38 -17.96
C ILE A 228 9.09 -3.94 -18.12
N GLN A 229 10.23 -3.59 -17.53
CA GLN A 229 10.82 -2.26 -17.66
C GLN A 229 11.27 -1.97 -19.09
N ASP A 230 11.87 -2.94 -19.76
CA ASP A 230 12.27 -2.83 -21.16
C ASP A 230 11.06 -2.62 -22.08
N ASN A 231 9.99 -3.39 -21.86
CA ASN A 231 8.74 -3.22 -22.59
C ASN A 231 8.12 -1.84 -22.36
N LYS A 232 8.13 -1.36 -21.11
CA LYS A 232 7.67 0.01 -20.79
C LYS A 232 8.52 1.06 -21.50
N TYR A 233 9.85 0.94 -21.47
CA TYR A 233 10.75 1.88 -22.13
C TYR A 233 10.54 1.91 -23.65
N LYS A 234 10.36 0.73 -24.27
CA LYS A 234 10.01 0.60 -25.70
C LYS A 234 8.66 1.23 -26.05
N GLN A 235 7.68 1.21 -25.14
CA GLN A 235 6.38 1.84 -25.38
C GLN A 235 6.38 3.38 -25.20
N LEU A 236 7.44 3.98 -24.62
CA LEU A 236 7.50 5.43 -24.44
C LEU A 236 7.73 6.17 -25.77
N ASN A 237 7.12 7.34 -25.90
CA ASN A 237 7.34 8.25 -27.03
C ASN A 237 8.74 8.90 -26.97
N LYS A 238 9.30 9.34 -28.11
CA LYS A 238 10.64 9.99 -28.17
C LYS A 238 10.82 11.11 -27.14
N LYS A 239 9.83 12.00 -27.00
CA LYS A 239 9.83 13.09 -26.00
C LYS A 239 9.86 12.57 -24.56
N GLN A 240 9.16 11.47 -24.28
CA GLN A 240 9.11 10.88 -22.94
C GLN A 240 10.41 10.13 -22.62
N ARG A 241 10.98 9.41 -23.59
CA ARG A 241 12.29 8.74 -23.46
C ARG A 241 13.39 9.75 -23.17
N SER A 242 13.49 10.82 -23.98
CA SER A 242 14.47 11.89 -23.75
C SER A 242 14.33 12.53 -22.38
N LYS A 243 13.10 12.81 -21.91
CA LYS A 243 12.87 13.33 -20.54
C LYS A 243 13.28 12.32 -19.46
N LEU A 244 13.10 11.03 -19.70
CA LEU A 244 13.50 9.98 -18.76
C LEU A 244 15.03 9.84 -18.71
N GLU A 245 15.71 9.85 -19.85
CA GLU A 245 17.17 9.86 -19.96
C GLU A 245 17.78 11.09 -19.29
N GLN A 246 17.24 12.28 -19.53
CA GLN A 246 17.67 13.50 -18.83
C GLN A 246 17.54 13.35 -17.30
N LYS A 247 16.45 12.74 -16.81
CA LYS A 247 16.27 12.49 -15.37
C LYS A 247 17.26 11.45 -14.84
N ILE A 248 17.60 10.42 -15.63
CA ILE A 248 18.59 9.41 -15.28
C ILE A 248 19.97 10.07 -15.21
N ASN A 249 20.37 10.82 -16.23
CA ASN A 249 21.66 11.51 -16.30
C ASN A 249 21.83 12.48 -15.13
N ARG A 250 20.83 13.34 -14.85
CA ARG A 250 20.86 14.24 -13.68
C ARG A 250 21.07 13.49 -12.35
N LYS A 251 20.48 12.30 -12.19
CA LYS A 251 20.69 11.49 -10.98
C LYS A 251 22.10 10.90 -10.93
N HIS A 252 22.67 10.50 -12.07
CA HIS A 252 24.05 10.02 -12.13
C HIS A 252 25.04 11.16 -11.85
N ASP A 253 24.84 12.35 -12.45
CA ASP A 253 25.65 13.54 -12.22
C ASP A 253 25.59 13.98 -10.75
N SER A 254 24.40 13.96 -10.13
CA SER A 254 24.25 14.29 -8.70
C SER A 254 24.93 13.30 -7.75
N LYS A 255 25.14 12.04 -8.19
CA LYS A 255 25.88 11.02 -7.45
C LYS A 255 27.38 11.08 -7.74
N PHE A 256 27.79 11.69 -8.84
CA PHE A 256 29.18 11.97 -9.14
C PHE A 256 29.68 13.07 -8.20
N LYS A 257 30.37 12.65 -7.14
CA LYS A 257 31.13 13.54 -6.28
C LYS A 257 32.52 13.69 -6.91
N PRO A 258 32.89 14.85 -7.48
CA PRO A 258 34.23 15.02 -8.02
C PRO A 258 35.26 14.76 -6.91
N PRO A 259 36.44 14.21 -7.24
CA PRO A 259 37.50 13.97 -6.28
C PRO A 259 37.81 15.25 -5.51
N LYS A 260 38.09 15.12 -4.20
CA LYS A 260 38.27 16.27 -3.29
C LYS A 260 39.39 17.21 -3.73
N SER A 261 40.36 16.72 -4.52
CA SER A 261 41.45 17.49 -5.11
C SER A 261 40.99 18.59 -6.07
N LEU A 262 39.75 18.54 -6.59
CA LEU A 262 39.20 19.52 -7.52
C LEU A 262 38.20 20.49 -6.86
N ARG A 263 38.01 20.43 -5.54
CA ARG A 263 37.03 21.30 -4.85
C ARG A 263 37.63 22.56 -4.23
N ASN A 264 38.95 22.68 -4.23
CA ASN A 264 39.69 23.80 -3.65
C ASN A 264 40.68 24.36 -4.70
N ILE A 265 40.16 24.86 -5.81
CA ILE A 265 40.84 25.81 -6.69
C ILE A 265 39.88 26.98 -6.89
#